data_AF-A0A9D6XCP0-F1
#
_entry.id   AF-A0A9D6XCP0-F1
#
_cell.length_a   1.000
_cell.length_b   1.000
_cell.length_c   1.000
_cell.angle_alpha   90.00
_cell.angle_beta   90.00
_cell.angle_gamma   90.00
#
_symmetry.space_group_name_H-M   'P 1'
#
loop_
_entity.id
_entity.type
_entity.pdbx_description
1 polymer ?
#
loop_
_entity_poly.entity_id
_entity_poly.type
_entity_poly.pdbx_seq_one_letter_code
_entity_poly.pdbx_strand_id
1 'polypeptide(L)' 'MTEYQMGGGLKQVTAIDKTQTFAEFLKNRLVRALEAEDPTELHYLLAQLDDYHSYMWRYHKKLQAERGDRANLPG' A
#
# COMPACT_ATOMS: atom_id res chain seq x y z
N MET A 1 9.49 5.43 16.25
CA MET A 1 9.60 5.11 14.81
C MET A 1 8.62 3.98 14.55
N THR A 2 7.50 4.26 13.88
CA THR A 2 6.48 3.24 13.58
C THR A 2 7.01 2.35 12.47
N GLU A 3 7.39 1.11 12.80
CA GLU A 3 7.77 0.11 11.81
C GLU A 3 6.55 -0.17 10.90
N TYR A 4 6.76 -0.01 9.60
CA TYR A 4 5.75 -0.33 8.60
C TYR A 4 5.57 -1.84 8.52
N GLN A 5 4.49 -2.38 9.09
CA GLN A 5 4.15 -3.80 8.97
C GLN A 5 3.21 -4.05 7.79
N MET A 6 3.73 -4.77 6.78
CA MET A 6 2.98 -5.33 5.65
C MET A 6 2.22 -6.61 6.03
N GLY A 7 1.49 -6.59 7.16
CA GLY A 7 0.52 -7.61 7.53
C GLY A 7 -0.87 -7.00 7.70
N GLY A 8 -1.93 -7.68 7.27
CA GLY A 8 -3.31 -7.22 7.48
C GLY A 8 -4.31 -7.76 6.45
N GLY A 9 -5.56 -7.99 6.88
CA GLY A 9 -6.63 -8.45 6.01
C GLY A 9 -7.05 -7.41 4.97
N LEU A 10 -7.55 -7.86 3.81
CA LEU A 10 -8.08 -7.01 2.74
C LEU A 10 -9.42 -6.37 3.12
N LYS A 11 -9.42 -5.45 4.10
CA LYS A 11 -10.59 -4.70 4.56
C LYS A 11 -10.38 -3.21 4.29
N GLN A 12 -11.49 -2.47 4.13
CA GLN A 12 -11.43 -1.04 3.85
C GLN A 12 -10.65 -0.26 4.91
N VAL A 13 -10.92 -0.51 6.19
CA VAL A 13 -10.18 0.12 7.29
C VAL A 13 -8.68 -0.13 7.18
N THR A 14 -8.26 -1.38 6.95
CA THR A 14 -6.85 -1.75 6.77
C THR A 14 -6.21 -1.07 5.56
N ALA A 15 -6.94 -0.96 4.45
CA ALA A 15 -6.45 -0.29 3.25
C ALA A 15 -6.25 1.21 3.48
N ILE A 16 -7.16 1.86 4.21
CA ILE A 16 -7.03 3.27 4.59
C ILE A 16 -5.82 3.46 5.51
N ASP A 17 -5.72 2.68 6.59
CA ASP A 17 -4.62 2.79 7.56
C ASP A 17 -3.25 2.56 6.91
N LYS A 18 -3.14 1.55 6.04
CA LYS A 18 -1.92 1.28 5.26
C LYS A 18 -1.57 2.42 4.33
N THR A 19 -2.56 3.03 3.67
CA THR A 19 -2.34 4.17 2.78
C THR A 19 -1.79 5.36 3.55
N GLN A 20 -2.39 5.69 4.70
CA GLN A 20 -1.95 6.80 5.55
C GLN A 20 -0.53 6.59 6.07
N THR A 21 -0.27 5.41 6.64
CA THR A 21 1.06 5.07 7.17
C THR A 21 2.14 5.09 6.08
N PHE A 22 1.82 4.56 4.89
CA PHE A 22 2.76 4.54 3.77
C PHE A 22 3.05 5.94 3.21
N ALA A 23 2.04 6.82 3.14
CA ALA A 23 2.23 8.20 2.74
C ALA A 23 3.14 8.97 3.70
N GLU A 24 2.97 8.80 5.01
CA GLU A 24 3.85 9.37 6.02
C GLU A 24 5.28 8.83 5.92
N PHE A 25 5.42 7.51 5.71
CA PHE A 25 6.71 6.87 5.49
C PHE A 25 7.45 7.47 4.28
N LEU A 26 6.78 7.59 3.13
CA LEU A 26 7.37 8.21 1.94
C LEU A 26 7.78 9.66 2.20
N LYS A 27 6.89 10.48 2.79
CA LYS A 27 7.20 11.88 3.08
C LYS A 27 8.43 12.01 3.99
N ASN A 28 8.58 11.14 4.98
CA ASN A 28 9.65 11.24 5.96
C ASN A 28 10.98 10.66 5.48
N ARG A 29 10.97 9.58 4.68
CA ARG A 29 12.19 8.88 4.27
C ARG A 29 12.59 9.13 2.82
N LEU A 30 11.64 9.13 1.87
CA LEU A 30 11.97 9.31 0.45
C LEU A 30 12.51 10.71 0.15
N VAL A 31 11.92 11.74 0.76
CA VAL A 31 12.42 13.11 0.60
C VAL A 31 13.88 13.21 1.09
N ARG A 32 14.18 12.65 2.25
CA ARG A 32 15.55 12.67 2.81
C ARG A 32 16.53 11.85 1.97
N ALA A 33 16.11 10.69 1.46
CA ALA A 33 16.95 9.85 0.61
C ALA A 33 17.30 10.55 -0.71
N LEU A 34 16.35 11.31 -1.28
CA LEU A 34 16.58 12.14 -2.46
C LEU A 34 17.52 13.30 -2.15
N GLU A 35 17.30 14.03 -1.05
CA GLU A 35 18.17 15.13 -0.62
C GLU A 35 19.61 14.69 -0.32
N ALA A 36 19.78 13.47 0.20
CA ALA A 36 21.07 12.88 0.52
C ALA A 36 21.72 12.15 -0.66
N GLU A 37 21.05 12.08 -1.82
CA GLU A 37 21.48 11.30 -2.98
C GLU A 37 21.87 9.85 -2.63
N ASP A 38 21.12 9.19 -1.73
CA ASP A 38 21.43 7.85 -1.24
C ASP A 38 20.79 6.76 -2.12
N PRO A 39 21.53 6.10 -3.04
CA PRO A 39 20.97 5.10 -3.94
C PRO A 39 20.51 3.84 -3.22
N THR A 40 21.08 3.51 -2.05
CA THR A 40 20.75 2.30 -1.29
C THR A 40 19.40 2.47 -0.62
N GLU A 41 19.20 3.59 0.07
CA GLU A 41 17.92 3.91 0.69
C GLU A 41 16.82 4.08 -0.38
N LEU A 42 17.14 4.71 -1.52
CA LEU A 42 16.19 4.80 -2.65
C LEU A 42 15.77 3.42 -3.16
N HIS A 43 16.71 2.48 -3.33
CA HIS A 43 16.36 1.12 -3.75
C HIS A 43 15.44 0.42 -2.73
N TYR A 44 15.73 0.55 -1.43
CA TYR A 44 14.88 0.00 -0.37
C TYR A 44 13.46 0.61 -0.40
N LEU A 45 13.35 1.93 -0.56
CA LEU A 45 12.07 2.63 -0.60
C LEU A 45 11.23 2.23 -1.83
N LEU A 46 11.88 1.99 -2.97
CA LEU A 46 11.20 1.50 -4.17
C LEU A 46 10.67 0.08 -3.99
N ALA A 47 11.38 -0.80 -3.27
CA ALA A 47 10.88 -2.13 -2.94
C ALA A 47 9.61 -2.05 -2.06
N GLN A 48 9.60 -1.15 -1.07
CA GLN A 48 8.41 -0.91 -0.23
C GLN A 48 7.21 -0.38 -1.04
N LEU A 49 7.47 0.44 -2.08
CA LEU A 49 6.45 0.92 -3.00
C LEU A 49 5.85 -0.22 -3.84
N ASP A 50 6.67 -1.16 -4.32
CA ASP A 50 6.20 -2.31 -5.07
C ASP A 50 5.35 -3.27 -4.20
N ASP A 51 5.76 -3.46 -2.94
CA ASP A 51 4.96 -4.22 -1.98
C ASP A 51 3.59 -3.55 -1.76
N TYR A 52 3.56 -2.22 -1.61
CA TYR A 52 2.31 -1.46 -1.41
C TYR A 52 1.41 -1.56 -2.64
N HIS A 53 1.98 -1.40 -3.83
CA HIS A 53 1.28 -1.60 -5.09
C HIS A 53 0.67 -3.01 -5.15
N SER A 54 1.45 -4.04 -4.81
CA SER A 54 0.98 -5.43 -4.77
C SER A 54 -0.18 -5.63 -3.78
N TYR A 55 -0.15 -4.99 -2.61
CA TYR A 55 -1.27 -5.00 -1.66
C TYR A 55 -2.52 -4.34 -2.25
N MET A 56 -2.39 -3.14 -2.82
CA MET A 56 -3.51 -2.39 -3.38
C MET A 56 -4.12 -3.10 -4.60
N TRP A 57 -3.30 -3.79 -5.39
CA TRP A 57 -3.77 -4.62 -6.49
C TRP A 57 -4.65 -5.79 -6.02
N ARG A 58 -4.25 -6.49 -4.94
CA ARG A 58 -5.09 -7.52 -4.33
C ARG A 58 -6.39 -6.95 -3.79
N TYR A 59 -6.34 -5.77 -3.18
CA TYR A 59 -7.53 -5.08 -2.69
C TYR A 59 -8.47 -4.67 -3.82
N HIS A 60 -7.95 -4.15 -4.93
CA HIS A 60 -8.71 -3.86 -6.15
C HIS A 60 -9.42 -5.10 -6.69
N LYS A 61 -8.69 -6.23 -6.83
CA LYS A 61 -9.28 -7.49 -7.31
C LYS A 61 -10.40 -7.97 -6.41
N LYS A 62 -10.24 -7.85 -5.09
CA LYS A 62 -11.30 -8.14 -4.13
C LYS A 62 -12.55 -7.30 -4.38
N LEU A 63 -12.39 -5.97 -4.52
CA LEU A 63 -13.52 -5.07 -4.79
C LEU A 63 -14.23 -5.39 -6.11
N GLN A 64 -13.47 -5.76 -7.15
CA GLN A 64 -14.06 -6.21 -8.41
C GLN A 64 -14.90 -7.47 -8.24
N ALA A 65 -14.37 -8.48 -7.54
CA ALA A 65 -15.10 -9.72 -7.27
C ALA A 65 -16.38 -9.46 -6.47
N GLU A 66 -16.31 -8.69 -5.37
CA GLU A 66 -17.48 -8.36 -4.54
C GLU A 66 -18.56 -7.57 -5.31
N ARG A 67 -18.17 -6.73 -6.28
CA ARG A 67 -19.11 -6.01 -7.15
C ARG A 67 -19.71 -6.90 -8.23
N GLY A 68 -18.91 -7.80 -8.82
CA GLY A 68 -19.38 -8.79 -9.79
C GLY A 68 -20.37 -9.78 -9.18
N ASP A 69 -20.09 -10.26 -7.97
CA ASP A 69 -20.99 -11.15 -7.23
C ASP A 69 -22.33 -10.49 -6.89
N ARG A 70 -22.31 -9.19 -6.57
CA ARG A 70 -23.55 -8.41 -6.35
C ARG A 70 -24.38 -8.21 -7.61
N ALA A 71 -23.77 -8.22 -8.79
CA ALA A 71 -24.49 -8.11 -10.07
C ALA A 71 -25.15 -9.43 -10.50
N ASN A 72 -24.75 -10.58 -9.91
CA ASN A 72 -25.26 -11.91 -10.23
C ASN A 72 -26.32 -12.44 -9.25
N LEU A 73 -26.78 -11.62 -8.30
CA LEU A 73 -27.92 -11.99 -7.44
C LEU A 73 -29.23 -11.79 -8.21
N PRO A 74 -30.11 -12.81 -8.31
CA PRO A 74 -31.44 -12.61 -8.87
C PRO A 74 -32.21 -11.64 -7.97
N GLY A 75 -32.71 -10.56 -8.58
CA GLY A 75 -33.59 -9.59 -7.92
C GLY A 75 -34.96 -10.15 -7.62
#